data_AF-A0A448KFA8-F1
#
_entry.id   AF-A0A448KFA8-F1
#
_cell.length_a   1.000
_cell.length_b   1.000
_cell.length_c   1.000
_cell.angle_alpha   90.00
_cell.angle_beta   90.00
_cell.angle_gamma   90.00
#
_symmetry.space_group_name_H-M   'P 1'
#
loop_
_entity.id
_entity.type
_entity.pdbx_description
1 polymer ?
#
loop_
_entity_poly.entity_id
_entity_poly.type
_entity_poly.pdbx_seq_one_letter_code
_entity_poly.pdbx_strand_id
1 'polypeptide(L)'
;MRRARGRWRRRLLHIAVCVCVIVAVLAGVALIGNDFRFRLQHLQVLVGDESLEAVLTMPTGTPPRGLVVIIHGDGPIDADNDGLYFPWFEVAADAGYATLSWSKPGIAGSDGNWLDQSMEDRAAEVSAVIDWARGRASIPTERIVLWGASQAGWVLPKVAASRDDIAAVIALNPAINWLRQGRYHLLAELDHNSAGQAERDEAIRCSEQTRRLLKQKADYNTYRATTCDPEPLTEDRWRFAIRNYASDATDDLVAMGGEQVPVLLMLSTHDRHVDVSETAATYTSILGAKATVQYFDAAHTMARPAVEDSELLGLVIAVLWPRALMADNSLAAYRDYLEALP
;
A
#
# COMPACT_ATOMS: atom_id res chain seq x y z
N MET A 1 57.72 19.25 -16.78
CA MET A 1 56.26 19.18 -17.06
C MET A 1 55.74 17.80 -17.52
N ARG A 2 56.49 16.94 -18.24
CA ARG A 2 56.01 15.59 -18.67
C ARG A 2 55.72 14.58 -17.53
N ARG A 3 56.49 14.59 -16.43
CA ARG A 3 56.27 13.71 -15.25
C ARG A 3 55.01 14.04 -14.44
N ALA A 4 54.45 15.25 -14.56
CA ALA A 4 53.19 15.61 -13.90
C ALA A 4 52.00 14.99 -14.64
N ARG A 5 51.91 15.17 -15.97
CA ARG A 5 50.80 14.64 -16.80
C ARG A 5 50.61 13.12 -16.73
N GLY A 6 51.68 12.33 -16.58
CA GLY A 6 51.59 10.87 -16.42
C GLY A 6 51.02 10.41 -15.07
N ARG A 7 51.26 11.15 -13.98
CA ARG A 7 50.70 10.86 -12.65
C ARG A 7 49.21 11.16 -12.59
N TRP A 8 48.77 12.24 -13.24
CA TRP A 8 47.35 12.58 -13.37
C TRP A 8 46.56 11.55 -14.19
N ARG A 9 47.10 11.09 -15.33
CA ARG A 9 46.47 10.02 -16.12
C ARG A 9 46.36 8.69 -15.37
N ARG A 10 47.40 8.32 -14.61
CA ARG A 10 47.34 7.13 -13.74
C ARG A 10 46.30 7.30 -12.65
N ARG A 11 46.24 8.43 -11.96
CA ARG A 11 45.21 8.70 -10.94
C ARG A 11 43.80 8.63 -11.51
N LEU A 12 43.55 9.24 -12.68
CA LEU A 12 42.26 9.16 -13.36
C LEU A 12 41.90 7.72 -13.75
N LEU A 13 42.87 6.93 -14.22
CA LEU A 13 42.65 5.51 -14.52
C LEU A 13 42.32 4.71 -13.26
N HIS A 14 43.02 4.94 -12.13
CA HIS A 14 42.72 4.25 -10.87
C HIS A 14 41.33 4.63 -10.36
N ILE A 15 40.95 5.90 -10.42
CA ILE A 15 39.61 6.36 -10.06
C ILE A 15 38.56 5.68 -10.95
N ALA A 16 38.77 5.66 -12.27
CA ALA A 16 37.86 5.00 -13.20
C ALA A 16 37.72 3.49 -12.90
N VAL A 17 38.82 2.79 -12.64
CA VAL A 17 38.80 1.37 -12.25
C VAL A 17 38.06 1.16 -10.94
N CYS A 18 38.32 1.98 -9.91
CA CYS A 18 37.60 1.89 -8.64
C CYS A 18 36.10 2.12 -8.81
N VAL A 19 35.71 3.13 -9.61
CA VAL A 19 34.30 3.39 -9.93
C VAL A 19 33.68 2.20 -10.66
N CYS A 20 34.35 1.65 -11.67
CA CYS A 20 33.86 0.45 -12.38
C CYS A 20 33.68 -0.75 -11.43
N VAL A 21 34.63 -0.98 -10.52
CA VAL A 21 34.52 -2.06 -9.53
C VAL A 21 33.34 -1.82 -8.59
N ILE A 22 33.16 -0.60 -8.09
CA ILE A 22 32.01 -0.24 -7.24
C ILE A 22 30.69 -0.48 -7.99
N VAL A 23 30.58 -0.01 -9.23
CA VAL A 23 29.38 -0.21 -10.06
C VAL A 23 29.12 -1.70 -10.29
N ALA A 24 30.15 -2.49 -10.60
CA ALA A 24 29.99 -3.94 -10.80
C ALA A 24 29.54 -4.65 -9.51
N VAL A 25 30.08 -4.25 -8.36
CA VAL A 25 29.66 -4.79 -7.05
C VAL A 25 28.21 -4.40 -6.76
N LEU A 26 27.83 -3.13 -6.95
CA LEU A 26 26.45 -2.67 -6.73
C LEU A 26 25.47 -3.37 -7.68
N ALA A 27 25.84 -3.56 -8.95
CA ALA A 27 25.03 -4.31 -9.90
C ALA A 27 24.89 -5.77 -9.47
N GLY A 28 25.97 -6.41 -9.02
CA GLY A 28 25.91 -7.77 -8.49
C GLY A 28 25.02 -7.88 -7.25
N VAL A 29 25.12 -6.94 -6.32
CA VAL A 29 24.25 -6.86 -5.13
C VAL A 29 22.80 -6.67 -5.54
N ALA A 30 22.51 -5.76 -6.46
CA ALA A 30 21.16 -5.52 -6.96
C ALA A 30 20.56 -6.76 -7.63
N LEU A 31 21.35 -7.47 -8.46
CA LEU A 31 20.90 -8.72 -9.10
C LEU A 31 20.53 -9.78 -8.05
N ILE A 32 21.35 -9.95 -7.02
CA ILE A 32 21.08 -10.92 -5.94
C ILE A 32 19.90 -10.45 -5.09
N GLY A 33 19.84 -9.16 -4.76
CA GLY A 33 18.78 -8.59 -3.92
C GLY A 33 17.40 -8.59 -4.58
N ASN A 34 17.36 -8.61 -5.92
CA ASN A 34 16.13 -8.66 -6.71
C ASN A 34 15.85 -10.04 -7.33
N ASP A 35 16.60 -11.07 -6.94
CA ASP A 35 16.29 -12.46 -7.32
C ASP A 35 15.14 -12.98 -6.43
N PHE A 36 13.91 -12.83 -6.90
CA PHE A 36 12.70 -13.21 -6.17
C PHE A 36 12.20 -14.61 -6.53
N ARG A 37 11.72 -15.37 -5.54
CA ARG A 37 11.30 -16.79 -5.66
C ARG A 37 9.87 -16.99 -6.15
N PHE A 38 9.45 -16.22 -7.15
CA PHE A 38 8.15 -16.39 -7.81
C PHE A 38 8.29 -16.24 -9.32
N ARG A 39 7.32 -16.77 -10.06
CA ARG A 39 7.15 -16.44 -11.49
C ARG A 39 6.18 -15.30 -11.61
N LEU A 40 6.62 -14.19 -12.22
CA LEU A 40 5.77 -13.05 -12.51
C LEU A 40 5.21 -13.15 -13.93
N GLN A 41 3.93 -12.88 -14.08
CA GLN A 41 3.25 -12.77 -15.36
C GLN A 41 2.47 -11.45 -15.41
N HIS A 42 2.76 -10.63 -16.42
CA HIS A 42 1.91 -9.50 -16.78
C HIS A 42 0.71 -9.98 -17.59
N LEU A 43 -0.46 -9.40 -17.33
CA LEU A 43 -1.70 -9.75 -17.98
C LEU A 43 -2.73 -8.62 -17.86
N GLN A 44 -3.84 -8.74 -18.58
CA GLN A 44 -4.95 -7.80 -18.52
C GLN A 44 -6.12 -8.43 -17.77
N VAL A 45 -6.66 -7.70 -16.79
CA VAL A 45 -7.93 -8.02 -16.14
C VAL A 45 -9.02 -7.17 -16.76
N LEU A 46 -10.13 -7.80 -17.14
CA LEU A 46 -11.29 -7.08 -17.70
C LEU A 46 -12.32 -6.90 -16.61
N VAL A 47 -12.67 -5.65 -16.32
CA VAL A 47 -13.71 -5.25 -15.36
C VAL A 47 -14.79 -4.49 -16.12
N GLY A 48 -15.88 -5.18 -16.47
CA GLY A 48 -16.85 -4.64 -17.42
C GLY A 48 -16.20 -4.44 -18.79
N ASP A 49 -16.21 -3.19 -19.27
CA ASP A 49 -15.58 -2.79 -20.54
C ASP A 49 -14.17 -2.20 -20.35
N GLU A 50 -13.68 -2.05 -19.11
CA GLU A 50 -12.36 -1.50 -18.81
C GLU A 50 -11.30 -2.60 -18.72
N SER A 51 -10.10 -2.34 -19.27
CA SER A 51 -8.93 -3.18 -19.14
C SER A 51 -7.97 -2.62 -18.10
N LEU A 52 -7.61 -3.44 -17.11
CA LEU A 52 -6.68 -3.09 -16.04
C LEU A 52 -5.40 -3.92 -16.19
N GLU A 53 -4.25 -3.24 -16.21
CA GLU A 53 -2.93 -3.85 -16.25
C GLU A 53 -2.66 -4.57 -14.93
N ALA A 54 -2.32 -5.86 -14.98
CA ALA A 54 -2.20 -6.69 -13.80
C ALA A 54 -0.93 -7.54 -13.80
N VAL A 55 -0.51 -7.91 -12.60
CA VAL A 55 0.53 -8.89 -12.35
C VAL A 55 -0.05 -10.07 -11.59
N LEU A 56 0.22 -11.28 -12.08
CA LEU A 56 -0.01 -12.53 -11.38
C LEU A 56 1.35 -13.14 -11.03
N THR A 57 1.58 -13.38 -9.75
CA THR A 57 2.73 -14.14 -9.29
C THR A 57 2.31 -15.56 -8.90
N MET A 58 3.19 -16.52 -9.18
CA MET A 58 2.96 -17.94 -8.89
C MET A 58 4.17 -18.54 -8.17
N PRO A 59 3.95 -19.44 -7.19
CA PRO A 59 5.03 -20.23 -6.61
C PRO A 59 5.86 -20.97 -7.66
N THR A 60 7.14 -21.17 -7.35
CA THR A 60 8.05 -21.99 -8.15
C THR A 60 8.04 -23.43 -7.64
N GLY A 61 7.90 -24.40 -8.54
CA GLY A 61 8.04 -25.82 -8.21
C GLY A 61 6.84 -26.51 -7.55
N THR A 62 5.85 -25.78 -7.02
CA THR A 62 4.60 -26.35 -6.46
C THR A 62 3.34 -25.67 -7.03
N PRO A 63 2.24 -26.41 -7.20
CA PRO A 63 0.95 -25.80 -7.49
C PRO A 63 0.51 -24.90 -6.32
N PRO A 64 0.00 -23.68 -6.59
CA PRO A 64 -0.50 -22.83 -5.52
C PRO A 64 -1.77 -23.40 -4.88
N ARG A 65 -1.95 -23.12 -3.59
CA ARG A 65 -3.09 -23.55 -2.77
C ARG A 65 -4.19 -22.49 -2.59
N GLY A 66 -4.01 -21.32 -3.20
CA GLY A 66 -4.90 -20.18 -3.08
C GLY A 66 -4.34 -18.93 -3.74
N LEU A 67 -5.10 -17.85 -3.64
CA LEU A 67 -4.81 -16.55 -4.23
C LEU A 67 -4.85 -15.45 -3.16
N VAL A 68 -3.79 -14.67 -3.07
CA VAL A 68 -3.80 -13.38 -2.37
C VAL A 68 -4.17 -12.29 -3.38
N VAL A 69 -5.16 -11.46 -3.04
CA VAL A 69 -5.62 -10.33 -3.85
C VAL A 69 -5.17 -9.04 -3.18
N ILE A 70 -4.38 -8.25 -3.89
CA ILE A 70 -3.72 -7.04 -3.37
C ILE A 70 -4.59 -5.82 -3.63
N ILE A 71 -4.89 -5.07 -2.56
CA ILE A 71 -5.75 -3.90 -2.61
C ILE A 71 -4.96 -2.69 -2.14
N HIS A 72 -4.74 -1.76 -3.07
CA HIS A 72 -3.86 -0.62 -2.89
C HIS A 72 -4.37 0.41 -1.88
N GLY A 73 -3.43 1.12 -1.27
CA GLY A 73 -3.67 2.34 -0.49
C GLY A 73 -4.13 3.51 -1.36
N ASP A 74 -4.00 4.74 -0.85
CA ASP A 74 -4.30 5.95 -1.62
C ASP A 74 -3.14 6.31 -2.56
N GLY A 75 -3.42 7.00 -3.68
CA GLY A 75 -2.40 7.44 -4.64
C GLY A 75 -2.35 6.65 -5.95
N PRO A 76 -1.54 7.11 -6.93
CA PRO A 76 -1.43 6.53 -8.26
C PRO A 76 -0.51 5.30 -8.27
N ILE A 77 -1.02 4.16 -7.77
CA ILE A 77 -0.26 2.93 -7.57
C ILE A 77 -0.44 1.98 -8.76
N ASP A 78 0.66 1.47 -9.31
CA ASP A 78 0.67 0.43 -10.33
C ASP A 78 0.64 -0.99 -9.72
N ALA A 79 0.58 -2.01 -10.56
CA ALA A 79 0.29 -3.38 -10.13
C ALA A 79 1.32 -3.96 -9.13
N ASP A 80 2.57 -3.54 -9.16
CA ASP A 80 3.60 -3.99 -8.20
C ASP A 80 4.14 -2.90 -7.27
N ASN A 81 3.56 -1.69 -7.36
CA ASN A 81 3.93 -0.49 -6.61
C ASN A 81 5.42 -0.18 -6.78
N ASP A 82 5.87 -0.05 -8.03
CA ASP A 82 7.28 0.11 -8.42
C ASP A 82 8.19 -0.98 -7.81
N GLY A 83 7.69 -2.22 -7.76
CA GLY A 83 8.35 -3.38 -7.17
C GLY A 83 8.38 -3.44 -5.63
N LEU A 84 7.83 -2.44 -4.93
CA LEU A 84 7.77 -2.43 -3.45
C LEU A 84 6.91 -3.58 -2.90
N TYR A 85 6.03 -4.18 -3.71
CA TYR A 85 5.28 -5.36 -3.31
C TYR A 85 5.99 -6.70 -3.50
N PHE A 86 7.14 -6.75 -4.19
CA PHE A 86 7.82 -8.02 -4.45
C PHE A 86 8.23 -8.81 -3.19
N PRO A 87 8.65 -8.20 -2.07
CA PRO A 87 8.86 -8.94 -0.83
C PRO A 87 7.59 -9.63 -0.31
N TRP A 88 6.43 -8.98 -0.43
CA TRP A 88 5.13 -9.57 -0.07
C TRP A 88 4.72 -10.69 -1.04
N PHE A 89 4.93 -10.49 -2.35
CA PHE A 89 4.63 -11.51 -3.36
C PHE A 89 5.49 -12.76 -3.17
N GLU A 90 6.77 -12.59 -2.86
CA GLU A 90 7.66 -13.71 -2.57
C GLU A 90 7.22 -14.48 -1.34
N VAL A 91 6.89 -13.79 -0.25
CA VAL A 91 6.45 -14.47 0.96
C VAL A 91 5.12 -15.21 0.76
N ALA A 92 4.19 -14.63 0.01
CA ALA A 92 2.97 -15.33 -0.39
C ALA A 92 3.29 -16.59 -1.20
N ALA A 93 4.23 -16.49 -2.16
CA ALA A 93 4.67 -17.61 -2.96
C ALA A 93 5.37 -18.70 -2.13
N ASP A 94 6.22 -18.33 -1.17
CA ASP A 94 6.86 -19.24 -0.22
C ASP A 94 5.81 -19.97 0.65
N ALA A 95 4.71 -19.29 1.03
CA ALA A 95 3.56 -19.88 1.71
C ALA A 95 2.63 -20.69 0.79
N GLY A 96 2.96 -20.79 -0.51
CA GLY A 96 2.21 -21.55 -1.51
C GLY A 96 1.02 -20.82 -2.13
N TYR A 97 0.92 -19.50 -2.00
CA TYR A 97 -0.15 -18.70 -2.61
C TYR A 97 0.32 -18.02 -3.89
N ALA A 98 -0.56 -17.95 -4.88
CA ALA A 98 -0.43 -16.99 -5.97
C ALA A 98 -0.77 -15.58 -5.47
N THR A 99 -0.29 -14.53 -6.12
CA THR A 99 -0.74 -13.15 -5.84
C THR A 99 -1.27 -12.50 -7.10
N LEU A 100 -2.45 -11.88 -7.03
CA LEU A 100 -3.01 -11.05 -8.09
C LEU A 100 -3.10 -9.60 -7.60
N SER A 101 -2.52 -8.70 -8.40
CA SER A 101 -2.52 -7.27 -8.18
C SER A 101 -2.68 -6.55 -9.52
N TRP A 102 -3.30 -5.37 -9.55
CA TRP A 102 -3.53 -4.61 -10.77
C TRP A 102 -3.31 -3.13 -10.56
N SER A 103 -2.82 -2.45 -11.58
CA SER A 103 -2.66 -1.00 -11.57
C SER A 103 -4.02 -0.35 -11.41
N LYS A 104 -4.09 0.69 -10.60
CA LYS A 104 -5.34 1.45 -10.46
C LYS A 104 -5.79 2.04 -11.81
N PRO A 105 -7.09 2.31 -11.99
CA PRO A 105 -7.59 2.93 -13.21
C PRO A 105 -6.81 4.21 -13.60
N GLY A 106 -6.40 4.30 -14.86
CA GLY A 106 -5.56 5.37 -15.40
C GLY A 106 -4.06 5.26 -15.12
N ILE A 107 -3.61 4.20 -14.44
CA ILE A 107 -2.20 3.99 -14.08
C ILE A 107 -1.58 2.84 -14.92
N ALA A 108 -0.34 3.08 -15.35
CA ALA A 108 0.52 2.11 -16.05
C ALA A 108 -0.11 1.44 -17.29
N GLY A 109 -1.09 2.08 -17.94
CA GLY A 109 -1.78 1.55 -19.12
C GLY A 109 -3.19 1.02 -18.87
N SER A 110 -3.65 1.03 -17.62
CA SER A 110 -5.04 0.71 -17.27
C SER A 110 -6.00 1.80 -17.72
N ASP A 111 -7.18 1.41 -18.17
CA ASP A 111 -8.27 2.31 -18.52
C ASP A 111 -8.82 3.05 -17.29
N GLY A 112 -9.65 4.07 -17.53
CA GLY A 112 -10.37 4.79 -16.47
C GLY A 112 -9.53 5.82 -15.69
N ASN A 113 -10.01 6.16 -14.50
CA ASN A 113 -9.37 7.13 -13.60
C ASN A 113 -9.73 6.83 -12.15
N TRP A 114 -8.75 6.46 -11.33
CA TRP A 114 -9.00 6.10 -9.93
C TRP A 114 -9.55 7.25 -9.07
N LEU A 115 -9.31 8.51 -9.47
CA LEU A 115 -9.90 9.68 -8.82
C LEU A 115 -11.41 9.82 -9.09
N ASP A 116 -11.96 9.04 -10.02
CA ASP A 116 -13.40 8.99 -10.31
C ASP A 116 -14.16 7.93 -9.51
N GLN A 117 -13.48 7.14 -8.67
CA GLN A 117 -14.09 6.08 -7.87
C GLN A 117 -14.53 6.56 -6.47
N SER A 118 -15.66 6.02 -5.98
CA SER A 118 -15.96 5.94 -4.54
C SER A 118 -15.30 4.72 -3.89
N MET A 119 -15.33 4.60 -2.56
CA MET A 119 -14.88 3.37 -1.89
C MET A 119 -15.76 2.15 -2.20
N GLU A 120 -17.06 2.37 -2.49
CA GLU A 120 -17.95 1.33 -3.01
C GLU A 120 -17.55 0.92 -4.44
N ASP A 121 -17.23 1.87 -5.32
CA ASP A 121 -16.76 1.55 -6.68
C ASP A 121 -15.47 0.73 -6.61
N ARG A 122 -14.53 1.09 -5.70
CA ARG A 122 -13.32 0.31 -5.46
C ARG A 122 -13.62 -1.11 -4.97
N ALA A 123 -14.59 -1.30 -4.08
CA ALA A 123 -14.98 -2.63 -3.60
C ALA A 123 -15.64 -3.48 -4.70
N ALA A 124 -16.44 -2.85 -5.58
CA ALA A 124 -17.02 -3.49 -6.75
C ALA A 124 -15.94 -3.91 -7.76
N GLU A 125 -14.93 -3.05 -8.01
CA GLU A 125 -13.77 -3.38 -8.84
C GLU A 125 -13.03 -4.60 -8.30
N VAL A 126 -12.70 -4.63 -7.00
CA VAL A 126 -12.05 -5.81 -6.37
C VAL A 126 -12.88 -7.08 -6.58
N SER A 127 -14.20 -7.01 -6.37
CA SER A 127 -15.09 -8.15 -6.55
C SER A 127 -15.11 -8.62 -8.01
N ALA A 128 -15.13 -7.70 -8.97
CA ALA A 128 -15.08 -8.02 -10.39
C ALA A 128 -13.74 -8.65 -10.81
N VAL A 129 -12.61 -8.18 -10.26
CA VAL A 129 -11.29 -8.79 -10.47
C VAL A 129 -11.26 -10.22 -9.93
N ILE A 130 -11.84 -10.47 -8.75
CA ILE A 130 -11.96 -11.82 -8.18
C ILE A 130 -12.82 -12.70 -9.09
N ASP A 131 -13.97 -12.22 -9.57
CA ASP A 131 -14.85 -12.98 -10.45
C ASP A 131 -14.18 -13.30 -11.80
N TRP A 132 -13.43 -12.34 -12.36
CA TRP A 132 -12.59 -12.54 -13.54
C TRP A 132 -11.53 -13.64 -13.29
N ALA A 133 -10.92 -13.66 -12.10
CA ALA A 133 -9.93 -14.66 -11.73
C ALA A 133 -10.56 -16.06 -11.60
N ARG A 134 -11.74 -16.15 -10.98
CA ARG A 134 -12.51 -17.41 -10.83
C ARG A 134 -12.90 -18.02 -12.18
N GLY A 135 -13.11 -17.18 -13.19
CA GLY A 135 -13.40 -17.63 -14.57
C GLY A 135 -12.23 -18.33 -15.27
N ARG A 136 -11.04 -18.43 -14.65
CA ARG A 136 -9.82 -18.94 -15.27
C ARG A 136 -9.25 -20.12 -14.50
N ALA A 137 -9.27 -21.29 -15.15
CA ALA A 137 -8.71 -22.53 -14.58
C ALA A 137 -7.21 -22.46 -14.23
N SER A 138 -6.47 -21.47 -14.74
CA SER A 138 -5.06 -21.27 -14.42
C SER A 138 -4.82 -20.47 -13.13
N ILE A 139 -5.86 -19.90 -12.50
CA ILE A 139 -5.74 -19.07 -11.30
C ILE A 139 -6.38 -19.80 -10.10
N PRO A 140 -5.64 -20.01 -8.99
CA PRO A 140 -6.05 -20.83 -7.84
C PRO A 140 -7.01 -20.07 -6.92
N THR A 141 -8.28 -20.01 -7.28
CA THR A 141 -9.30 -19.24 -6.54
C THR A 141 -10.06 -20.05 -5.50
N GLU A 142 -9.61 -21.26 -5.16
CA GLU A 142 -10.23 -22.12 -4.15
C GLU A 142 -10.11 -21.55 -2.74
N ARG A 143 -9.11 -20.70 -2.50
CA ARG A 143 -8.90 -20.00 -1.23
C ARG A 143 -8.42 -18.59 -1.52
N ILE A 144 -9.30 -17.61 -1.36
CA ILE A 144 -9.00 -16.20 -1.64
C ILE A 144 -8.70 -15.48 -0.32
N VAL A 145 -7.54 -14.83 -0.25
CA VAL A 145 -7.14 -13.97 0.88
C VAL A 145 -7.05 -12.55 0.37
N LEU A 146 -7.71 -11.62 1.05
CA LEU A 146 -7.55 -10.20 0.75
C LEU A 146 -6.35 -9.66 1.52
N TRP A 147 -5.49 -8.90 0.85
CA TRP A 147 -4.41 -8.17 1.48
C TRP A 147 -4.52 -6.70 1.07
N GLY A 148 -4.43 -5.77 2.02
CA GLY A 148 -4.50 -4.36 1.68
C GLY A 148 -3.98 -3.45 2.76
N ALA A 149 -3.58 -2.24 2.35
CA ALA A 149 -2.97 -1.25 3.24
C ALA A 149 -3.67 0.12 3.21
N SER A 150 -3.60 0.85 4.32
CA SER A 150 -4.01 2.27 4.40
C SER A 150 -5.47 2.50 3.97
N GLN A 151 -5.73 3.24 2.89
CA GLN A 151 -7.07 3.47 2.29
C GLN A 151 -7.83 2.18 1.99
N ALA A 152 -7.14 1.05 1.76
CA ALA A 152 -7.78 -0.25 1.59
C ALA A 152 -8.64 -0.66 2.81
N GLY A 153 -8.41 -0.07 3.99
CA GLY A 153 -9.25 -0.27 5.18
C GLY A 153 -10.74 0.04 4.97
N TRP A 154 -11.09 0.94 4.05
CA TRP A 154 -12.49 1.21 3.68
C TRP A 154 -13.05 0.25 2.62
N VAL A 155 -12.18 -0.52 1.95
CA VAL A 155 -12.54 -1.40 0.83
C VAL A 155 -12.62 -2.86 1.28
N LEU A 156 -11.61 -3.32 2.04
CA LEU A 156 -11.50 -4.68 2.54
C LEU A 156 -12.79 -5.20 3.20
N PRO A 157 -13.39 -4.51 4.20
CA PRO A 157 -14.59 -5.02 4.85
C PRO A 157 -15.81 -5.02 3.93
N LYS A 158 -15.91 -4.10 2.96
CA LYS A 158 -17.00 -4.10 1.97
C LYS A 158 -16.97 -5.36 1.09
N VAL A 159 -15.78 -5.72 0.62
CA VAL A 159 -15.58 -6.93 -0.20
C VAL A 159 -15.85 -8.17 0.63
N ALA A 160 -15.26 -8.27 1.82
CA ALA A 160 -15.42 -9.44 2.68
C ALA A 160 -16.86 -9.61 3.23
N ALA A 161 -17.63 -8.53 3.38
CA ALA A 161 -19.03 -8.59 3.78
C ALA A 161 -19.99 -8.97 2.63
N SER A 162 -19.57 -8.81 1.38
CA SER A 162 -20.41 -9.06 0.20
C SER A 162 -20.09 -10.37 -0.52
N ARG A 163 -19.10 -11.11 -0.04
CA ARG A 163 -18.60 -12.33 -0.66
C ARG A 163 -18.44 -13.46 0.36
N ASP A 164 -18.90 -14.65 -0.01
CA ASP A 164 -18.82 -15.88 0.80
C ASP A 164 -17.56 -16.72 0.51
N ASP A 165 -16.76 -16.30 -0.47
CA ASP A 165 -15.56 -16.99 -0.94
C ASP A 165 -14.24 -16.40 -0.42
N ILE A 166 -14.31 -15.44 0.50
CA ILE A 166 -13.14 -14.84 1.15
C ILE A 166 -12.74 -15.68 2.37
N ALA A 167 -11.55 -16.27 2.31
CA ALA A 167 -11.03 -17.14 3.36
C ALA A 167 -10.40 -16.36 4.53
N ALA A 168 -9.80 -15.20 4.27
CA ALA A 168 -9.20 -14.34 5.29
C ALA A 168 -8.93 -12.93 4.77
N VAL A 169 -8.70 -12.00 5.70
CA VAL A 169 -8.24 -10.63 5.41
C VAL A 169 -6.93 -10.37 6.15
N ILE A 170 -5.97 -9.75 5.47
CA ILE A 170 -4.71 -9.27 6.03
C ILE A 170 -4.65 -7.77 5.79
N ALA A 171 -4.77 -6.98 6.86
CA ALA A 171 -4.90 -5.54 6.79
C ALA A 171 -3.68 -4.87 7.42
N LEU A 172 -2.95 -4.08 6.63
CA LEU A 172 -1.74 -3.36 7.05
C LEU A 172 -2.09 -1.89 7.28
N ASN A 173 -2.00 -1.44 8.53
CA ASN A 173 -2.36 -0.07 8.92
C ASN A 173 -3.66 0.44 8.25
N PRO A 174 -4.78 -0.32 8.30
CA PRO A 174 -6.01 0.05 7.59
C PRO A 174 -6.65 1.29 8.23
N ALA A 175 -7.08 2.24 7.42
CA ALA A 175 -7.81 3.40 7.91
C ALA A 175 -9.24 3.04 8.33
N ILE A 176 -9.73 3.64 9.43
CA ILE A 176 -11.11 3.48 9.91
C ILE A 176 -12.03 4.57 9.36
N ASN A 177 -11.75 5.84 9.64
CA ASN A 177 -12.58 6.96 9.20
C ASN A 177 -11.74 8.06 8.56
N TRP A 178 -12.13 8.49 7.36
CA TRP A 178 -11.38 9.48 6.58
C TRP A 178 -11.09 10.76 7.36
N LEU A 179 -12.12 11.32 8.00
CA LEU A 179 -12.01 12.59 8.71
C LEU A 179 -11.17 12.46 9.99
N ARG A 180 -11.28 11.36 10.73
CA ARG A 180 -10.48 11.13 11.95
C ARG A 180 -9.03 10.83 11.60
N GLN A 181 -8.81 9.99 10.58
CA GLN A 181 -7.49 9.72 10.03
C GLN A 181 -6.79 11.02 9.57
N GLY A 182 -7.45 11.86 8.77
CA GLY A 182 -6.85 13.11 8.31
C GLY A 182 -6.51 14.07 9.45
N ARG A 183 -7.28 14.04 10.56
CA ARG A 183 -6.96 14.83 11.76
C ARG A 183 -5.75 14.27 12.49
N TYR A 184 -5.68 12.94 12.67
CA TYR A 184 -4.54 12.28 13.27
C TYR A 184 -3.26 12.57 12.48
N HIS A 185 -3.29 12.36 11.16
CA HIS A 185 -2.13 12.56 10.29
C HIS A 185 -1.56 13.98 10.40
N LEU A 186 -2.43 14.99 10.33
CA LEU A 186 -2.02 16.38 10.50
C LEU A 186 -1.29 16.61 11.84
N LEU A 187 -1.84 16.09 12.94
CA LEU A 187 -1.24 16.29 14.26
C LEU A 187 0.08 15.52 14.40
N ALA A 188 0.15 14.30 13.89
CA ALA A 188 1.35 13.48 13.90
C ALA A 188 2.49 14.12 13.09
N GLU A 189 2.19 14.73 11.93
CA GLU A 189 3.17 15.49 11.15
C GLU A 189 3.67 16.74 11.89
N LEU A 190 2.77 17.49 12.52
CA LEU A 190 3.14 18.66 13.32
C LEU A 190 4.02 18.26 14.52
N ASP A 191 3.76 17.11 15.13
CA ASP A 191 4.59 16.52 16.20
C ASP A 191 5.97 16.11 15.68
N HIS A 192 6.03 15.36 14.59
CA HIS A 192 7.26 14.91 13.96
C HIS A 192 8.17 16.09 13.58
N ASN A 193 7.59 17.13 12.97
CA ASN A 193 8.31 18.33 12.55
C ASN A 193 8.63 19.29 13.70
N SER A 194 8.26 18.95 14.94
CA SER A 194 8.44 19.81 16.12
C SER A 194 7.83 21.22 15.93
N ALA A 195 6.69 21.29 15.23
CA ALA A 195 6.02 22.53 14.87
C ALA A 195 5.67 23.37 16.11
N GLY A 196 5.87 24.69 16.00
CA GLY A 196 5.53 25.63 17.06
C GLY A 196 4.01 25.83 17.20
N GLN A 197 3.57 26.41 18.33
CA GLN A 197 2.12 26.59 18.60
C GLN A 197 1.41 27.39 17.50
N ALA A 198 2.02 28.46 16.99
CA ALA A 198 1.41 29.29 15.95
C ALA A 198 1.21 28.54 14.63
N GLU A 199 2.19 27.72 14.24
CA GLU A 199 2.11 26.88 13.04
C GLU A 199 1.03 25.80 13.20
N ARG A 200 0.95 25.18 14.38
CA ARG A 200 -0.10 24.22 14.71
C ARG A 200 -1.49 24.83 14.63
N ASP A 201 -1.68 26.00 15.24
CA ASP A 201 -2.99 26.68 15.25
C ASP A 201 -3.42 27.04 13.82
N GLU A 202 -2.48 27.49 12.97
CA GLU A 202 -2.72 27.79 11.56
C GLU A 202 -3.13 26.53 10.78
N ALA A 203 -2.33 25.46 10.88
CA ALA A 203 -2.56 24.23 10.15
C ALA A 203 -3.89 23.56 10.56
N ILE A 204 -4.22 23.58 11.85
CA ILE A 204 -5.51 23.12 12.38
C ILE A 204 -6.66 23.96 11.84
N ARG A 205 -6.54 25.29 11.88
CA ARG A 205 -7.57 26.19 11.34
C ARG A 205 -7.80 25.92 9.85
N CYS A 206 -6.72 25.71 9.11
CA CYS A 206 -6.80 25.45 7.68
C CYS A 206 -7.48 24.11 7.38
N SER A 207 -7.10 23.05 8.09
CA SER A 207 -7.77 21.75 8.01
C SER A 207 -9.27 21.84 8.32
N GLU A 208 -9.66 22.57 9.36
CA GLU A 208 -11.09 22.77 9.69
C GLU A 208 -11.84 23.59 8.64
N GLN A 209 -11.17 24.47 7.91
CA GLN A 209 -11.77 25.12 6.75
C GLN A 209 -12.01 24.11 5.61
N THR A 210 -11.01 23.31 5.25
CA THR A 210 -11.15 22.27 4.23
C THR A 210 -12.27 21.28 4.58
N ARG A 211 -12.37 20.87 5.84
CA ARG A 211 -13.44 19.98 6.33
C ARG A 211 -14.83 20.62 6.23
N ARG A 212 -14.96 21.92 6.47
CA ARG A 212 -16.22 22.65 6.25
C ARG A 212 -16.60 22.68 4.78
N LEU A 213 -15.66 22.94 3.89
CA LEU A 213 -15.88 22.94 2.44
C LEU A 213 -16.31 21.55 1.93
N LEU A 214 -15.67 20.49 2.43
CA LEU A 214 -16.06 19.10 2.13
C LEU A 214 -17.51 18.82 2.57
N LYS A 215 -17.87 19.17 3.81
CA LYS A 215 -19.24 18.99 4.34
C LYS A 215 -20.29 19.81 3.57
N GLN A 216 -19.93 20.99 3.08
CA GLN A 216 -20.79 21.85 2.26
C GLN A 216 -20.88 21.38 0.81
N LYS A 217 -20.09 20.38 0.42
CA LYS A 217 -19.93 19.93 -0.97
C LYS A 217 -19.56 21.09 -1.92
N ALA A 218 -18.66 21.95 -1.47
CA ALA A 218 -18.24 23.12 -2.25
C ALA A 218 -17.63 22.70 -3.60
N ASP A 219 -17.91 23.45 -4.66
CA ASP A 219 -17.28 23.24 -5.95
C ASP A 219 -15.78 23.60 -5.93
N TYR A 220 -15.05 23.21 -6.97
CA TYR A 220 -13.61 23.43 -7.02
C TYR A 220 -13.24 24.92 -7.04
N ASN A 221 -14.04 25.76 -7.70
CA ASN A 221 -13.77 27.20 -7.75
C ASN A 221 -13.87 27.83 -6.36
N THR A 222 -14.88 27.45 -5.58
CA THR A 222 -15.08 27.88 -4.20
C THR A 222 -13.95 27.38 -3.31
N TYR A 223 -13.57 26.10 -3.43
CA TYR A 223 -12.41 25.55 -2.73
C TYR A 223 -11.13 26.33 -3.06
N ARG A 224 -10.84 26.51 -4.35
CA ARG A 224 -9.61 27.15 -4.81
C ARG A 224 -9.51 28.62 -4.41
N ALA A 225 -10.64 29.34 -4.39
CA ALA A 225 -10.68 30.74 -4.00
C ALA A 225 -10.52 30.96 -2.49
N THR A 226 -10.74 29.92 -1.67
CA THR A 226 -10.82 30.06 -0.21
C THR A 226 -9.75 29.25 0.53
N THR A 227 -9.20 28.20 -0.06
CA THR A 227 -8.23 27.34 0.59
C THR A 227 -6.99 28.11 1.06
N CYS A 228 -6.56 27.79 2.27
CA CYS A 228 -5.34 28.28 2.91
C CYS A 228 -4.18 27.29 2.75
N ASP A 229 -4.42 26.16 2.07
CA ASP A 229 -3.41 25.17 1.78
C ASP A 229 -2.37 25.76 0.80
N PRO A 230 -1.08 25.78 1.14
CA PRO A 230 -0.02 26.26 0.24
C PRO A 230 0.11 25.37 -1.01
N GLU A 231 -0.31 24.11 -0.94
CA GLU A 231 -0.28 23.13 -2.03
C GLU A 231 -1.71 22.63 -2.32
N PRO A 232 -2.56 23.51 -2.88
CA PRO A 232 -3.97 23.20 -3.09
C PRO A 232 -4.16 22.01 -4.02
N LEU A 233 -5.15 21.17 -3.70
CA LEU A 233 -5.51 19.99 -4.47
C LEU A 233 -5.85 20.35 -5.93
N THR A 234 -5.59 19.41 -6.83
CA THR A 234 -6.11 19.47 -8.20
C THR A 234 -7.64 19.34 -8.20
N GLU A 235 -8.28 19.70 -9.31
CA GLU A 235 -9.74 19.61 -9.42
C GLU A 235 -10.25 18.18 -9.21
N ASP A 236 -9.65 17.21 -9.91
CA ASP A 236 -10.01 15.80 -9.82
C ASP A 236 -9.84 15.27 -8.38
N ARG A 237 -8.76 15.69 -7.71
CA ARG A 237 -8.48 15.28 -6.34
C ARG A 237 -9.47 15.90 -5.34
N TRP A 238 -9.91 17.13 -5.57
CA TRP A 238 -10.98 17.73 -4.79
C TRP A 238 -12.32 16.99 -4.99
N ARG A 239 -12.67 16.65 -6.24
CA ARG A 239 -13.88 15.87 -6.52
C ARG A 239 -13.83 14.48 -5.87
N PHE A 240 -12.67 13.82 -5.91
CA PHE A 240 -12.43 12.55 -5.21
C PHE A 240 -12.65 12.70 -3.70
N ALA A 241 -12.11 13.76 -3.08
CA ALA A 241 -12.30 14.02 -1.66
C ALA A 241 -13.77 14.30 -1.31
N ILE A 242 -14.48 15.09 -2.12
CA ILE A 242 -15.92 15.36 -1.96
C ILE A 242 -16.74 14.06 -2.03
N ARG A 243 -16.36 13.13 -2.91
CA ARG A 243 -17.02 11.83 -3.04
C ARG A 243 -16.79 10.95 -1.81
N ASN A 244 -15.59 10.97 -1.24
CA ASN A 244 -15.14 9.95 -0.28
C ASN A 244 -14.95 10.43 1.17
N TYR A 245 -15.04 11.73 1.48
CA TYR A 245 -14.71 12.25 2.82
C TYR A 245 -15.53 11.62 3.97
N ALA A 246 -16.68 11.04 3.66
CA ALA A 246 -17.56 10.39 4.63
C ALA A 246 -17.22 8.91 4.87
N SER A 247 -16.19 8.37 4.22
CA SER A 247 -15.80 6.95 4.34
C SER A 247 -15.50 6.59 5.79
N ASP A 248 -16.16 5.55 6.28
CA ASP A 248 -15.99 4.97 7.61
C ASP A 248 -16.19 3.45 7.50
N ALA A 249 -15.19 2.67 7.90
CA ALA A 249 -15.20 1.21 7.83
C ALA A 249 -16.07 0.54 8.91
N THR A 250 -16.58 1.30 9.89
CA THR A 250 -17.25 0.73 11.08
C THR A 250 -18.44 -0.15 10.70
N ASP A 251 -19.35 0.34 9.86
CA ASP A 251 -20.56 -0.41 9.49
C ASP A 251 -20.22 -1.62 8.59
N ASP A 252 -19.23 -1.48 7.71
CA ASP A 252 -18.77 -2.57 6.85
C ASP A 252 -18.06 -3.66 7.68
N LEU A 253 -17.31 -3.29 8.73
CA LEU A 253 -16.70 -4.24 9.66
C LEU A 253 -17.76 -5.00 10.46
N VAL A 254 -18.86 -4.32 10.86
CA VAL A 254 -20.00 -4.98 11.52
C VAL A 254 -20.65 -5.99 10.57
N ALA A 255 -20.86 -5.60 9.30
CA ALA A 255 -21.40 -6.50 8.28
C ALA A 255 -20.50 -7.72 8.03
N MET A 256 -19.19 -7.50 7.84
CA MET A 256 -18.20 -8.57 7.68
C MET A 256 -18.13 -9.49 8.91
N GLY A 257 -18.35 -8.95 10.11
CA GLY A 257 -18.38 -9.70 11.36
C GLY A 257 -19.40 -10.85 11.38
N GLY A 258 -20.43 -10.82 10.53
CA GLY A 258 -21.38 -11.94 10.35
C GLY A 258 -20.77 -13.18 9.69
N GLU A 259 -19.86 -13.00 8.73
CA GLU A 259 -19.41 -14.03 7.77
C GLU A 259 -18.29 -14.96 8.29
N GLN A 260 -17.84 -14.78 9.54
CA GLN A 260 -16.73 -15.55 10.16
C GLN A 260 -15.36 -15.43 9.46
N VAL A 261 -15.15 -14.42 8.62
CA VAL A 261 -13.83 -14.15 8.00
C VAL A 261 -12.80 -13.73 9.06
N PRO A 262 -11.71 -14.49 9.26
CA PRO A 262 -10.64 -14.10 10.18
C PRO A 262 -9.80 -12.96 9.58
N VAL A 263 -9.25 -12.12 10.46
CA VAL A 263 -8.46 -10.94 10.11
C VAL A 263 -7.12 -10.97 10.83
N LEU A 264 -6.02 -10.85 10.08
CA LEU A 264 -4.74 -10.42 10.61
C LEU A 264 -4.63 -8.91 10.47
N LEU A 265 -4.50 -8.20 11.60
CA LEU A 265 -4.28 -6.77 11.64
C LEU A 265 -2.80 -6.50 11.97
N MET A 266 -2.06 -5.99 10.99
CA MET A 266 -0.63 -5.67 11.11
C MET A 266 -0.47 -4.16 11.30
N LEU A 267 -0.02 -3.73 12.48
CA LEU A 267 0.02 -2.33 12.88
C LEU A 267 1.45 -1.83 13.14
N SER A 268 1.76 -0.65 12.64
CA SER A 268 3.06 0.00 12.72
C SER A 268 3.11 0.97 13.91
N THR A 269 4.07 0.82 14.82
CA THR A 269 4.17 1.65 16.04
C THR A 269 4.59 3.11 15.78
N HIS A 270 5.17 3.40 14.62
CA HIS A 270 5.59 4.74 14.19
C HIS A 270 4.72 5.29 13.04
N ASP A 271 3.50 4.75 12.88
CA ASP A 271 2.59 5.21 11.84
C ASP A 271 2.12 6.66 12.11
N ARG A 272 2.44 7.57 11.18
CA ARG A 272 2.01 8.97 11.20
C ARG A 272 0.77 9.23 10.34
N HIS A 273 0.28 8.27 9.58
CA HIS A 273 -0.88 8.42 8.69
C HIS A 273 -2.16 7.84 9.29
N VAL A 274 -2.06 6.77 10.07
CA VAL A 274 -3.21 6.07 10.65
C VAL A 274 -3.03 5.94 12.16
N ASP A 275 -4.08 6.28 12.92
CA ASP A 275 -4.11 6.03 14.36
C ASP A 275 -4.26 4.53 14.60
N VAL A 276 -3.13 3.86 14.85
CA VAL A 276 -3.11 2.42 15.09
C VAL A 276 -3.82 2.02 16.38
N SER A 277 -3.94 2.94 17.35
CA SER A 277 -4.69 2.68 18.59
C SER A 277 -6.19 2.68 18.33
N GLU A 278 -6.69 3.67 17.58
CA GLU A 278 -8.09 3.69 17.10
C GLU A 278 -8.39 2.43 16.28
N THR A 279 -7.49 2.10 15.35
CA THR A 279 -7.64 0.96 14.44
C THR A 279 -7.74 -0.35 15.20
N ALA A 280 -6.80 -0.62 16.11
CA ALA A 280 -6.83 -1.82 16.95
C ALA A 280 -8.11 -1.91 17.78
N ALA A 281 -8.50 -0.82 18.44
CA ALA A 281 -9.69 -0.78 19.27
C ALA A 281 -10.98 -1.04 18.45
N THR A 282 -11.07 -0.44 17.26
CA THR A 282 -12.23 -0.61 16.37
C THR A 282 -12.35 -2.06 15.90
N TYR A 283 -11.28 -2.62 15.31
CA TYR A 283 -11.29 -4.00 14.82
C TYR A 283 -11.58 -5.01 15.94
N THR A 284 -10.92 -4.88 17.10
CA THR A 284 -11.11 -5.85 18.20
C THR A 284 -12.47 -5.74 18.87
N SER A 285 -13.04 -4.53 18.99
CA SER A 285 -14.39 -4.37 19.55
C SER A 285 -15.49 -4.94 18.67
N ILE A 286 -15.33 -4.88 17.35
CA ILE A 286 -16.34 -5.36 16.38
C ILE A 286 -16.16 -6.84 16.07
N LEU A 287 -14.94 -7.28 15.79
CA LEU A 287 -14.66 -8.65 15.30
C LEU A 287 -14.29 -9.63 16.42
N GLY A 288 -13.94 -9.13 17.61
CA GLY A 288 -13.56 -9.95 18.75
C GLY A 288 -12.43 -10.92 18.41
N ALA A 289 -12.65 -12.21 18.67
CA ALA A 289 -11.67 -13.27 18.45
C ALA A 289 -11.30 -13.51 16.97
N LYS A 290 -12.04 -12.92 16.01
CA LYS A 290 -11.72 -13.01 14.59
C LYS A 290 -10.58 -12.06 14.20
N ALA A 291 -10.26 -11.05 15.00
CA ALA A 291 -9.16 -10.12 14.74
C ALA A 291 -7.92 -10.48 15.56
N THR A 292 -6.87 -10.92 14.89
CA THR A 292 -5.53 -11.11 15.47
C THR A 292 -4.70 -9.85 15.21
N VAL A 293 -4.34 -9.12 16.26
CA VAL A 293 -3.56 -7.88 16.16
C VAL A 293 -2.08 -8.17 16.41
N GLN A 294 -1.22 -7.69 15.52
CA GLN A 294 0.24 -7.73 15.68
C GLN A 294 0.84 -6.35 15.46
N TYR A 295 1.75 -5.95 16.34
CA TYR A 295 2.45 -4.67 16.28
C TYR A 295 3.89 -4.86 15.82
N PHE A 296 4.35 -3.94 14.98
CA PHE A 296 5.69 -3.94 14.40
C PHE A 296 6.38 -2.61 14.62
N ASP A 297 7.68 -2.66 14.90
CA ASP A 297 8.55 -1.47 14.95
C ASP A 297 8.79 -0.95 13.52
N ALA A 298 7.80 -0.23 13.02
CA ALA A 298 7.64 0.10 11.62
C ALA A 298 6.95 1.45 11.47
N ALA A 299 7.14 2.08 10.31
CA ALA A 299 6.42 3.26 9.87
C ALA A 299 5.25 2.86 8.93
N HIS A 300 4.58 3.82 8.27
CA HIS A 300 3.24 3.59 7.69
C HIS A 300 3.20 2.48 6.63
N THR A 301 4.27 2.37 5.84
CA THR A 301 4.37 1.37 4.74
C THR A 301 4.80 -0.02 5.22
N MET A 302 4.84 -0.25 6.54
CA MET A 302 5.49 -1.39 7.19
C MET A 302 7.02 -1.43 6.98
N ALA A 303 7.59 -0.33 6.46
CA ALA A 303 9.02 -0.14 6.36
C ALA A 303 9.64 0.15 7.73
N ARG A 304 10.94 -0.13 7.87
CA ARG A 304 11.71 0.28 9.05
C ARG A 304 11.68 1.81 9.17
N PRO A 305 11.54 2.40 10.38
CA PRO A 305 11.43 3.86 10.53
C PRO A 305 12.58 4.64 9.88
N ALA A 306 13.83 4.16 10.04
CA ALA A 306 15.02 4.80 9.44
C ALA A 306 14.98 4.87 7.90
N VAL A 307 14.23 3.98 7.25
CA VAL A 307 14.07 3.91 5.80
C VAL A 307 13.03 4.92 5.34
N GLU A 308 11.93 5.06 6.08
CA GLU A 308 10.85 6.00 5.77
C GLU A 308 11.28 7.45 6.00
N ASP A 309 12.07 7.73 7.05
CA ASP A 309 12.57 9.07 7.36
C ASP A 309 13.73 9.54 6.43
N SER A 310 14.21 8.69 5.53
CA SER A 310 15.33 9.01 4.64
C SER A 310 15.09 8.52 3.21
N GLU A 311 14.64 9.43 2.33
CA GLU A 311 14.41 9.14 0.91
C GLU A 311 15.61 8.47 0.22
N LEU A 312 16.83 8.96 0.49
CA LEU A 312 18.05 8.39 -0.10
C LEU A 312 18.29 6.96 0.39
N LEU A 313 18.16 6.71 1.69
CA LEU A 313 18.36 5.38 2.25
C LEU A 313 17.27 4.42 1.77
N GLY A 314 16.02 4.88 1.76
CA GLY A 314 14.87 4.19 1.19
C GLY A 314 15.11 3.75 -0.26
N LEU A 315 15.51 4.69 -1.11
CA LEU A 315 15.80 4.42 -2.51
C LEU A 315 16.95 3.41 -2.68
N VAL A 316 18.05 3.59 -1.94
CA VAL A 316 19.20 2.66 -2.04
C VAL A 316 18.80 1.24 -1.63
N ILE A 317 18.06 1.08 -0.52
CA ILE A 317 17.63 -0.24 -0.06
C ILE A 317 16.60 -0.83 -1.03
N ALA A 318 15.66 -0.04 -1.53
CA ALA A 318 14.66 -0.50 -2.49
C ALA A 318 15.31 -1.04 -3.77
N VAL A 319 16.36 -0.38 -4.27
CA VAL A 319 17.06 -0.81 -5.50
C VAL A 319 17.98 -2.00 -5.25
N LEU A 320 18.75 -2.00 -4.14
CA LEU A 320 19.81 -2.99 -3.92
C LEU A 320 19.34 -4.23 -3.16
N TRP A 321 18.43 -4.06 -2.20
CA TRP A 321 18.01 -5.13 -1.29
C TRP A 321 16.57 -4.93 -0.76
N PRO A 322 15.54 -4.97 -1.62
CA PRO A 322 14.16 -4.63 -1.27
C PRO A 322 13.62 -5.33 -0.02
N ARG A 323 14.04 -6.57 0.25
CA ARG A 323 13.63 -7.32 1.45
C ARG A 323 14.00 -6.63 2.77
N ALA A 324 15.05 -5.81 2.78
CA ALA A 324 15.49 -5.10 3.98
C ALA A 324 14.68 -3.82 4.25
N LEU A 325 13.81 -3.39 3.32
CA LEU A 325 12.90 -2.28 3.55
C LEU A 325 11.96 -2.58 4.72
N MET A 326 11.45 -3.81 4.78
CA MET A 326 10.40 -4.22 5.69
C MET A 326 10.91 -4.33 7.14
N ALA A 327 10.05 -3.97 8.09
CA ALA A 327 10.33 -4.10 9.50
C ALA A 327 10.56 -5.55 9.91
N ASP A 328 11.35 -5.74 10.97
CA ASP A 328 11.70 -7.07 11.46
C ASP A 328 10.44 -7.88 11.79
N ASN A 329 10.43 -9.15 11.39
CA ASN A 329 9.34 -10.13 11.57
C ASN A 329 8.01 -9.83 10.84
N SER A 330 7.83 -8.67 10.19
CA SER A 330 6.59 -8.34 9.46
C SER A 330 6.29 -9.36 8.34
N LEU A 331 7.27 -9.64 7.49
CA LEU A 331 7.19 -10.65 6.45
C LEU A 331 6.98 -12.07 7.02
N ALA A 332 7.59 -12.40 8.16
CA ALA A 332 7.41 -13.70 8.80
C ALA A 332 5.97 -13.86 9.32
N ALA A 333 5.43 -12.85 10.00
CA ALA A 333 4.05 -12.86 10.49
C ALA A 333 3.02 -13.04 9.36
N TYR A 334 3.27 -12.39 8.22
CA TYR A 334 2.45 -12.56 7.03
C TYR A 334 2.50 -14.00 6.49
N ARG A 335 3.71 -14.58 6.36
CA ARG A 335 3.90 -15.97 5.95
C ARG A 335 3.17 -16.94 6.89
N ASP A 336 3.45 -16.82 8.19
CA ASP A 336 2.99 -17.76 9.20
C ASP A 336 1.45 -17.73 9.28
N TYR A 337 0.83 -16.57 9.06
CA TYR A 337 -0.62 -16.47 8.97
C TYR A 337 -1.19 -17.17 7.73
N LEU A 338 -0.59 -16.96 6.55
CA LEU A 338 -1.00 -17.65 5.31
C LEU A 338 -0.86 -19.18 5.40
N GLU A 339 0.22 -19.67 6.01
CA GLU A 339 0.49 -21.09 6.23
C GLU A 339 -0.49 -21.73 7.23
N ALA A 340 -0.96 -20.96 8.22
CA ALA A 340 -1.90 -21.41 9.22
C ALA A 340 -3.36 -21.48 8.73
N LEU A 341 -3.68 -20.88 7.56
CA LEU A 341 -5.02 -20.96 7.01
C LEU A 341 -5.36 -22.41 6.62
N PRO A 342 -6.53 -22.92 7.06
CA PRO A 342 -6.94 -24.31 6.84
C PRO A 342 -7.09 -24.62 5.37
#